data_AF-A0A7K2PDD7-F1
#
_entry.id   AF-A0A7K2PDD7-F1
#
_cell.length_a   1.000
_cell.length_b   1.000
_cell.length_c   1.000
_cell.angle_alpha   90.00
_cell.angle_beta   90.00
_cell.angle_gamma   90.00
#
_symmetry.space_group_name_H-M   'P 1'
#
loop_
_entity.id
_entity.type
_entity.pdbx_description
1 polymer ?
#
loop_
_entity_poly.entity_id
_entity_poly.type
_entity_poly.pdbx_seq_one_letter_code
_entity_poly.pdbx_strand_id
1 'polypeptide(L)'
;GVDAFHASTRRYWLPEFEDSDLNLAGWTKKLTGKAAITVGSVGLDGDFNRSFQGEGAPVRGLDNLLDRMERDEFDLVAVGRALLQDPRWAEKVLVGRFDELAPYDAAAIKTLS
;
A
#
# COMPACT_ATOMS: atom_id res chain seq x y z
N GLY A 1 -19.74 16.33 10.32
CA GLY A 1 -19.33 14.94 10.62
C GLY A 1 -17.87 14.78 10.28
N VAL A 2 -17.32 13.57 10.31
CA VAL A 2 -15.96 13.31 9.81
C VAL A 2 -15.91 13.37 8.28
N ASP A 3 -14.77 13.80 7.73
CA ASP A 3 -14.57 13.93 6.27
C ASP A 3 -14.03 12.64 5.63
N ALA A 4 -13.23 11.87 6.37
CA ALA A 4 -12.62 10.63 5.91
C ALA A 4 -12.40 9.64 7.05
N PHE A 5 -12.22 8.37 6.69
CA PHE A 5 -11.84 7.29 7.59
C PHE A 5 -10.47 6.72 7.22
N HIS A 6 -9.52 6.78 8.15
CA HIS A 6 -8.24 6.13 8.01
C HIS A 6 -8.29 4.71 8.62
N ALA A 7 -8.47 3.71 7.75
CA ALA A 7 -8.74 2.33 8.13
C ALA A 7 -7.45 1.53 8.29
N SER A 8 -6.90 1.53 9.51
CA SER A 8 -5.61 0.90 9.82
C SER A 8 -5.65 -0.62 9.74
N THR A 9 -4.76 -1.23 8.95
CA THR A 9 -4.52 -2.67 8.91
C THR A 9 -3.03 -2.99 8.75
N ARG A 10 -2.62 -4.25 9.00
CA ARG A 10 -1.22 -4.66 8.83
C ARG A 10 -0.83 -4.84 7.36
N ARG A 11 -1.77 -5.28 6.51
CA ARG A 11 -1.57 -5.63 5.09
C ARG A 11 -2.83 -5.22 4.32
N TYR A 12 -2.71 -4.29 3.39
CA TYR A 12 -3.87 -3.75 2.66
C TYR A 12 -4.59 -4.81 1.81
N TRP A 13 -3.90 -5.86 1.37
CA TRP A 13 -4.46 -6.87 0.46
C TRP A 13 -5.23 -7.99 1.15
N LEU A 14 -5.22 -8.04 2.50
CA LEU A 14 -5.99 -9.04 3.22
C LEU A 14 -7.44 -8.59 3.36
N PRO A 15 -8.41 -9.46 3.07
CA PRO A 15 -9.80 -9.14 3.32
C PRO A 15 -10.10 -9.10 4.82
N GLU A 16 -11.07 -8.26 5.19
CA GLU A 16 -11.48 -8.11 6.59
C GLU A 16 -12.42 -9.23 7.05
N PHE A 17 -13.19 -9.80 6.13
CA PHE A 17 -14.15 -10.86 6.40
C PHE A 17 -13.99 -12.02 5.41
N GLU A 18 -14.41 -13.21 5.83
CA GLU A 18 -14.54 -14.38 4.97
C GLU A 18 -15.51 -14.07 3.81
N ASP A 19 -15.30 -14.71 2.65
CA ASP A 19 -16.08 -14.53 1.42
C ASP A 19 -16.11 -13.11 0.83
N SER A 20 -15.12 -12.28 1.18
CA SER A 20 -14.94 -10.95 0.61
C SER A 20 -13.50 -10.77 0.15
N ASP A 21 -13.32 -9.91 -0.86
CA ASP A 21 -12.01 -9.37 -1.21
C ASP A 21 -11.75 -8.01 -0.54
N LEU A 22 -12.74 -7.38 0.11
CA LEU A 22 -12.57 -6.03 0.66
C LEU A 22 -11.80 -6.04 1.98
N ASN A 23 -10.80 -5.16 2.07
CA ASN A 23 -10.17 -4.80 3.33
C ASN A 23 -11.06 -3.83 4.14
N LEU A 24 -10.61 -3.42 5.33
CA LEU A 24 -11.34 -2.49 6.17
C LEU A 24 -11.67 -1.15 5.49
N ALA A 25 -10.78 -0.61 4.65
CA ALA A 25 -11.04 0.62 3.91
C ALA A 25 -12.15 0.43 2.86
N GLY A 26 -12.11 -0.69 2.12
CA GLY A 26 -13.14 -1.13 1.19
C GLY A 26 -14.52 -1.22 1.83
N TRP A 27 -14.61 -1.90 2.98
CA TRP A 27 -15.86 -1.98 3.74
C TRP A 27 -16.32 -0.63 4.27
N THR A 28 -15.39 0.19 4.76
CA THR A 28 -15.72 1.52 5.28
C THR A 28 -16.31 2.40 4.19
N LYS A 29 -15.70 2.43 3.01
CA LYS A 29 -16.22 3.18 1.85
C LYS A 29 -17.58 2.64 1.41
N LYS A 30 -17.71 1.33 1.23
CA LYS A 30 -18.96 0.67 0.81
C LYS A 30 -20.13 0.96 1.75
N LEU A 31 -19.90 0.95 3.06
CA LEU A 31 -20.97 1.12 4.06
C LEU A 31 -21.30 2.58 4.34
N THR A 32 -20.30 3.47 4.33
CA THR A 32 -20.48 4.86 4.75
C THR A 32 -20.65 5.84 3.59
N GLY A 33 -20.18 5.49 2.39
CA GLY A 33 -20.07 6.41 1.26
C GLY A 33 -19.12 7.58 1.50
N LYS A 34 -18.28 7.51 2.55
CA LYS A 34 -17.26 8.53 2.87
C LYS A 34 -15.90 8.13 2.34
N ALA A 35 -15.03 9.13 2.20
CA ALA A 35 -13.66 8.92 1.78
C ALA A 35 -12.96 7.94 2.74
N ALA A 36 -12.24 6.96 2.19
CA ALA A 36 -11.52 5.95 2.93
C ALA A 36 -10.04 5.94 2.54
N ILE A 37 -9.18 5.85 3.55
CA ILE A 37 -7.73 5.76 3.40
C ILE A 37 -7.31 4.36 3.80
N THR A 38 -6.69 3.62 2.87
CA THR A 38 -6.08 2.32 3.17
C THR A 38 -4.64 2.47 3.63
N VAL A 39 -4.15 1.49 4.37
CA VAL A 39 -2.77 1.40 4.83
C VAL A 39 -2.42 -0.07 5.09
N GLY A 40 -1.12 -0.37 5.07
CA GLY A 40 -0.60 -1.64 5.57
C GLY A 40 0.33 -2.30 4.57
N SER A 41 1.63 -2.29 4.89
CA SER A 41 2.68 -2.93 4.10
C SER A 41 2.87 -2.41 2.66
N VAL A 42 2.33 -1.23 2.33
CA VAL A 42 2.59 -0.52 1.08
C VAL A 42 4.08 -0.23 0.96
N GLY A 43 4.70 -0.63 -0.15
CA GLY A 43 6.11 -0.31 -0.40
C GLY A 43 7.12 -1.25 0.26
N LEU A 44 6.71 -2.33 0.94
CA LEU A 44 7.62 -3.20 1.71
C LEU A 44 7.93 -4.52 0.99
N ASP A 45 9.10 -5.09 1.28
CA ASP A 45 9.84 -6.25 0.71
C ASP A 45 9.08 -7.43 0.07
N GLY A 46 7.76 -7.58 0.30
CA GLY A 46 6.91 -8.54 -0.40
C GLY A 46 6.40 -8.07 -1.76
N ASP A 47 6.41 -6.76 -2.02
CA ASP A 47 5.88 -6.17 -3.24
C ASP A 47 6.96 -5.95 -4.33
N PHE A 48 8.22 -5.72 -3.94
CA PHE A 48 9.27 -5.31 -4.89
C PHE A 48 10.28 -6.41 -5.26
N ASN A 49 10.54 -7.38 -4.38
CA ASN A 49 11.63 -8.36 -4.56
C ASN A 49 11.31 -9.55 -5.47
N ARG A 50 10.10 -9.68 -6.03
CA ARG A 50 9.75 -10.82 -6.93
C ARG A 50 9.83 -10.50 -8.42
N SER A 51 10.41 -9.36 -8.80
CA SER A 51 10.46 -8.88 -10.19
C SER A 51 11.58 -9.47 -11.07
N PHE A 52 12.39 -10.42 -10.57
CA PHE A 52 13.56 -10.93 -11.31
C PHE A 52 13.67 -12.45 -11.47
N GLN A 53 12.58 -13.21 -11.30
CA GLN A 53 12.57 -14.62 -11.70
C GLN A 53 11.47 -14.85 -12.73
N GLY A 54 11.90 -15.06 -13.97
CA GLY A 54 11.03 -15.46 -15.07
C GLY A 54 10.18 -16.68 -14.69
N GLU A 55 9.02 -16.74 -15.33
CA GLU A 55 7.92 -17.71 -15.15
C GLU A 55 6.85 -17.31 -14.11
N GLY A 56 5.82 -16.62 -14.61
CA GLY A 56 4.43 -16.98 -14.26
C GLY A 56 3.82 -16.46 -12.96
N ALA A 57 4.44 -15.54 -12.22
CA ALA A 57 3.78 -14.83 -11.12
C ALA A 57 3.67 -13.34 -11.45
N PRO A 58 2.47 -12.73 -11.43
CA PRO A 58 2.37 -11.29 -11.66
C PRO A 58 3.18 -10.57 -10.57
N VAL A 59 4.02 -9.66 -11.04
CA VAL A 59 4.77 -8.68 -10.26
C VAL A 59 3.80 -8.07 -9.25
N ARG A 60 3.95 -8.36 -7.95
CA ARG A 60 3.10 -7.71 -6.94
C ARG A 60 3.71 -6.37 -6.55
N GLY A 61 3.98 -5.49 -7.53
CA GLY A 61 4.40 -4.12 -7.24
C GLY A 61 3.26 -3.31 -6.62
N LEU A 62 3.22 -2.01 -6.91
CA LEU A 62 2.03 -1.20 -6.60
C LEU A 62 0.81 -1.63 -7.43
N ASP A 63 0.95 -2.50 -8.43
CA ASP A 63 -0.11 -2.94 -9.34
C ASP A 63 -1.37 -3.42 -8.60
N ASN A 64 -1.25 -4.29 -7.59
CA ASN A 64 -2.42 -4.75 -6.84
C ASN A 64 -3.12 -3.61 -6.07
N LEU A 65 -2.34 -2.69 -5.52
CA LEU A 65 -2.85 -1.51 -4.83
C LEU A 65 -3.58 -0.58 -5.82
N LEU A 66 -3.01 -0.39 -7.01
CA LEU A 66 -3.58 0.41 -8.09
C LEU A 66 -4.87 -0.23 -8.64
N ASP A 67 -4.87 -1.54 -8.93
CA ASP A 67 -6.06 -2.29 -9.36
C ASP A 67 -7.23 -2.12 -8.38
N ARG A 68 -6.94 -2.15 -7.07
CA ARG A 68 -7.93 -1.94 -6.00
C ARG A 68 -8.42 -0.51 -5.93
N MET A 69 -7.54 0.46 -6.15
CA MET A 69 -7.90 1.88 -6.22
C MET A 69 -8.79 2.15 -7.46
N GLU A 70 -8.50 1.53 -8.61
CA GLU A 70 -9.33 1.59 -9.82
C GLU A 70 -10.72 0.95 -9.63
N ARG A 71 -10.83 -0.05 -8.75
CA ARG A 71 -12.11 -0.64 -8.32
C ARG A 71 -12.87 0.20 -7.29
N ASP A 72 -12.43 1.42 -7.03
CA ASP A 72 -13.03 2.36 -6.09
C ASP A 72 -13.09 1.84 -4.64
N GLU A 73 -12.18 0.93 -4.24
CA GLU A 73 -12.19 0.36 -2.90
C GLU A 73 -11.72 1.35 -1.81
N PHE A 74 -10.91 2.35 -2.16
CA PHE A 74 -10.47 3.41 -1.27
C PHE A 74 -9.98 4.61 -2.10
N ASP A 75 -9.91 5.78 -1.47
CA ASP A 75 -9.63 7.06 -2.14
C ASP A 75 -8.16 7.48 -2.00
N LEU A 76 -7.52 7.06 -0.90
CA LEU A 76 -6.15 7.44 -0.57
C LEU A 76 -5.40 6.24 0.02
N VAL A 77 -4.08 6.31 -0.09
CA VAL A 77 -3.16 5.32 0.47
C VAL A 77 -2.21 6.02 1.44
N ALA A 78 -2.18 5.58 2.69
CA ALA A 78 -1.17 6.00 3.64
C ALA A 78 0.08 5.10 3.53
N VAL A 79 1.24 5.74 3.52
CA VAL A 79 2.55 5.09 3.46
C VAL A 79 3.30 5.42 4.74
N GLY A 80 3.95 4.42 5.34
CA GLY A 80 4.65 4.57 6.63
C GLY A 80 6.11 4.16 6.53
N ARG A 81 6.40 2.91 6.86
CA ARG A 81 7.76 2.34 6.91
C ARG A 81 8.59 2.58 5.65
N ALA A 82 7.98 2.54 4.45
CA ALA A 82 8.69 2.84 3.21
C ALA A 82 9.22 4.28 3.16
N LEU A 83 8.48 5.26 3.71
CA LEU A 83 8.95 6.65 3.82
C LEU A 83 10.04 6.83 4.87
N LEU A 84 10.04 6.03 5.95
CA LEU A 84 11.13 6.07 6.94
C LEU A 84 12.45 5.55 6.33
N GLN A 85 12.35 4.56 5.44
CA GLN A 85 13.51 4.04 4.72
C GLN A 85 13.99 5.00 3.63
N ASP A 86 13.05 5.62 2.90
CA ASP A 86 13.34 6.47 1.75
C ASP A 86 12.45 7.71 1.77
N PRO A 87 12.97 8.86 2.24
CA PRO A 87 12.22 10.12 2.27
C PRO A 87 11.75 10.58 0.88
N ARG A 88 12.39 10.11 -0.21
CA ARG A 88 12.04 10.41 -1.60
C ARG A 88 11.16 9.33 -2.25
N TRP A 89 10.64 8.38 -1.47
CA TRP A 89 9.83 7.27 -1.98
C TRP A 89 8.68 7.76 -2.89
N ALA A 90 7.92 8.77 -2.45
CA ALA A 90 6.78 9.28 -3.23
C ALA A 90 7.21 9.92 -4.56
N GLU A 91 8.31 10.68 -4.57
CA GLU A 91 8.89 11.26 -5.78
C GLU A 91 9.30 10.16 -6.75
N LYS A 92 10.06 9.17 -6.28
CA LYS A 92 10.54 8.05 -7.10
C LYS A 92 9.40 7.22 -7.69
N VAL A 93 8.38 6.91 -6.88
CA VAL A 93 7.17 6.20 -7.33
C VAL A 93 6.44 7.00 -8.40
N LEU A 94 6.27 8.31 -8.20
CA LEU A 94 5.57 9.18 -9.14
C LEU A 94 6.23 9.20 -10.54
N VAL A 95 7.57 9.15 -10.59
CA VAL A 95 8.33 9.18 -11.86
C VAL A 95 8.78 7.79 -12.33
N GLY A 96 8.30 6.72 -11.70
CA GLY A 96 8.56 5.34 -12.11
C GLY A 96 9.98 4.81 -11.81
N ARG A 97 10.74 5.45 -10.93
CA ARG A 97 12.10 5.04 -10.50
C ARG A 97 12.06 3.96 -9.42
N PHE A 98 11.36 2.86 -9.70
CA PHE A 98 11.14 1.78 -8.75
C PHE A 98 12.40 1.00 -8.40
N ASP A 99 13.35 0.92 -9.33
CA ASP A 99 14.67 0.31 -9.19
C ASP A 99 15.58 1.06 -8.20
N GLU A 100 15.24 2.31 -7.88
CA GLU A 100 15.96 3.14 -6.91
C GLU A 100 15.35 3.12 -5.51
N LEU A 101 14.26 2.39 -5.29
CA LEU A 101 13.63 2.29 -3.97
C LEU A 101 14.49 1.43 -3.05
N ALA A 102 14.81 1.96 -1.88
CA ALA A 102 15.54 1.20 -0.86
C ALA A 102 14.58 0.23 -0.14
N PRO A 103 14.96 -1.04 0.04
CA PRO A 103 14.18 -1.99 0.84
C PRO A 103 14.17 -1.54 2.29
N TYR A 104 13.05 -1.77 2.99
CA TYR A 104 12.91 -1.35 4.38
C TYR A 104 13.81 -2.16 5.31
N ASP A 105 14.71 -1.46 6.01
CA ASP A 105 15.45 -1.98 7.14
C ASP A 105 14.76 -1.54 8.44
N ALA A 106 14.56 -2.48 9.37
CA ALA A 106 14.07 -2.17 10.70
C ALA A 106 14.98 -1.19 11.48
N ALA A 107 16.25 -1.06 11.10
CA ALA A 107 17.16 -0.04 11.63
C ALA A 107 16.70 1.40 11.31
N ALA A 108 15.96 1.62 10.22
CA ALA A 108 15.50 2.95 9.80
C ALA A 108 14.60 3.63 10.84
N ILE A 109 13.96 2.89 11.75
CA ILE A 109 13.15 3.48 12.82
C ILE A 109 14.00 4.21 13.88
N LYS A 110 15.32 3.96 13.92
CA LYS A 110 16.23 4.51 14.93
C LYS A 110 16.82 5.87 14.54
N THR A 111 16.72 6.26 13.28
CA THR A 111 17.36 7.46 12.75
C THR A 111 16.39 8.20 11.82
N LEU A 112 16.34 9.52 11.92
CA LEU A 112 15.73 10.38 10.90
C LEU A 112 16.86 10.92 10.02
N SER A 113 16.77 10.66 8.72
CA SER A 113 17.80 11.03 7.73
C SER A 113 17.22 12.01 6.71
#